data_AF-A0A926I8A1-F1
#
_entry.id   AF-A0A926I8A1-F1
#
_cell.length_a   1.000
_cell.length_b   1.000
_cell.length_c   1.000
_cell.angle_alpha   90.00
_cell.angle_beta   90.00
_cell.angle_gamma   90.00
#
_symmetry.space_group_name_H-M   'P 1'
#
loop_
_entity.id
_entity.type
_entity.pdbx_description
1 polymer ?
#
loop_
_entity_poly.entity_id
_entity_poly.type
_entity_poly.pdbx_seq_one_letter_code
_entity_poly.pdbx_strand_id
1 'polypeptide(L)'
;MEKSYEIEKKLLVLLSRVTFSSSDVEEINTLLKENISWCELFKYAMHNKVVSLIWTNLNYFNAKHIPKYIKNLMNCIYTGTKIQNGLYIEQKERIVEALKDEHITLIPVKGAMLIDMIYKDRGTRALGDLDFLIKKAEEKKIEQVIKKIGFMKATYDIQNRKLIPVDRKEDIAWKLGATNVYPYLKLSSSEYIPFFKIDFRHSFDDSHNSEPISEIIDYYENHGMVNANHIVVYMSLHLYHESTHSMSVLYNKDINIIKFCDIREYILYNQHLGLLHNEEIVAYAFKHNLLSPLYYTLFYLKLIYNDGYEDNILEKIHMENTAFLNEYYDDKEKNIKMWNKTFMERLYASDNYDELNEISFEMNKTF
;
A
#
# COMPACT_ATOMS: atom_id res chain seq x y z
N MET A 1 -7.06 32.12 -13.15
CA MET A 1 -7.73 30.89 -13.62
C MET A 1 -6.72 29.78 -13.49
N GLU A 2 -6.92 28.90 -12.53
CA GLU A 2 -6.08 27.71 -12.37
C GLU A 2 -6.30 26.82 -13.59
N LYS A 3 -5.22 26.43 -14.28
CA LYS A 3 -5.32 25.60 -15.47
C LYS A 3 -5.76 24.20 -15.01
N SER A 4 -6.95 23.76 -15.39
CA SER A 4 -7.44 22.41 -15.05
C SER A 4 -6.63 21.39 -15.86
N TYR A 5 -5.65 20.75 -15.24
CA TYR A 5 -4.80 19.69 -15.83
C TYR A 5 -5.57 18.36 -15.98
N GLU A 6 -6.77 18.41 -16.58
CA GLU A 6 -7.69 17.27 -16.64
C GLU A 6 -7.16 16.13 -17.52
N ILE A 7 -6.44 16.46 -18.59
CA ILE A 7 -5.80 15.45 -19.46
C ILE A 7 -4.75 14.68 -18.66
N GLU A 8 -3.92 15.37 -17.89
CA GLU A 8 -2.87 14.77 -17.06
C GLU A 8 -3.47 13.92 -15.94
N LYS A 9 -4.53 14.40 -15.28
CA LYS A 9 -5.24 13.63 -14.24
C LYS A 9 -5.88 12.34 -14.80
N LYS A 10 -6.48 12.39 -15.98
CA LYS A 10 -7.02 11.21 -16.67
C LYS A 10 -5.92 10.24 -17.08
N LEU A 11 -4.85 10.75 -17.72
CA LEU A 11 -3.69 9.93 -18.09
C LEU A 11 -3.01 9.30 -16.87
N LEU A 12 -2.94 10.02 -15.76
CA LEU A 12 -2.41 9.50 -14.50
C LEU A 12 -3.16 8.23 -14.09
N VAL A 13 -4.50 8.30 -14.02
CA VAL A 13 -5.34 7.16 -13.62
C VAL A 13 -5.21 6.00 -14.62
N LEU A 14 -5.33 6.28 -15.91
CA LEU A 14 -5.24 5.26 -16.97
C LEU A 14 -3.87 4.57 -16.99
N LEU A 15 -2.78 5.33 -16.89
CA LEU A 15 -1.41 4.79 -16.88
C LEU A 15 -0.99 4.24 -15.51
N SER A 16 -1.84 4.32 -14.49
CA SER A 16 -1.62 3.68 -13.17
C SER A 16 -2.34 2.34 -13.07
N ARG A 17 -2.36 1.58 -14.17
CA ARG A 17 -2.93 0.24 -14.27
C ARG A 17 -1.84 -0.75 -14.68
N VAL A 18 -1.96 -2.01 -14.27
CA VAL A 18 -1.17 -3.14 -14.80
C VAL A 18 -1.96 -3.84 -15.90
N THR A 19 -3.29 -3.92 -15.75
CA THR A 19 -4.20 -4.53 -16.73
C THR A 19 -5.11 -3.48 -17.38
N PHE A 20 -5.33 -3.62 -18.69
CA PHE A 20 -6.09 -2.67 -19.52
C PHE A 20 -7.24 -3.35 -20.25
N SER A 21 -8.40 -2.71 -20.27
CA SER A 21 -9.49 -3.02 -21.20
C SER A 21 -9.19 -2.45 -22.60
N SER A 22 -9.96 -2.86 -23.61
CA SER A 22 -9.83 -2.30 -24.96
C SER A 22 -10.17 -0.80 -25.01
N SER A 23 -11.14 -0.35 -24.21
CA SER A 23 -11.48 1.08 -24.09
C SER A 23 -10.36 1.88 -23.44
N ASP A 24 -9.70 1.34 -22.40
CA ASP A 24 -8.55 2.00 -21.78
C ASP A 24 -7.43 2.24 -22.81
N VAL A 25 -7.13 1.22 -23.63
CA VAL A 25 -6.10 1.30 -24.67
C VAL A 25 -6.45 2.38 -25.72
N GLU A 26 -7.71 2.46 -26.14
CA GLU A 26 -8.16 3.47 -27.10
C GLU A 26 -8.08 4.89 -26.51
N GLU A 27 -8.52 5.06 -25.27
CA GLU A 27 -8.50 6.36 -24.58
C GLU A 27 -7.06 6.84 -24.35
N ILE A 28 -6.15 5.96 -23.89
CA ILE A 28 -4.73 6.29 -23.72
C ILE A 28 -4.11 6.75 -25.04
N ASN A 29 -4.30 5.99 -26.12
CA ASN A 29 -3.76 6.35 -27.43
C ASN A 29 -4.32 7.67 -27.98
N THR A 30 -5.54 8.03 -27.60
CA THR A 30 -6.15 9.31 -27.94
C THR A 30 -5.52 10.44 -27.13
N LEU A 31 -5.48 10.32 -25.81
CA LEU A 31 -4.92 11.34 -24.91
C LEU A 31 -3.41 11.58 -25.15
N LEU A 32 -2.65 10.56 -25.53
CA LEU A 32 -1.21 10.70 -25.85
C LEU A 32 -0.92 11.54 -27.10
N LYS A 33 -1.94 11.88 -27.90
CA LYS A 33 -1.82 12.80 -29.05
C LYS A 33 -2.09 14.26 -28.68
N GLU A 34 -2.61 14.51 -27.48
CA GLU A 34 -2.94 15.85 -27.00
C GLU A 34 -1.71 16.59 -26.47
N ASN A 35 -1.88 17.88 -26.19
CA ASN A 35 -0.84 18.72 -25.57
C ASN A 35 -0.74 18.44 -24.06
N ILE A 36 0.10 17.47 -23.70
CA ILE A 36 0.33 17.05 -22.31
C ILE A 36 1.40 17.92 -21.63
N SER A 37 1.06 18.45 -20.47
CA SER A 37 2.01 18.98 -19.49
C SER A 37 2.73 17.83 -18.77
N TRP A 38 3.82 17.36 -19.36
CA TRP A 38 4.60 16.25 -18.80
C TRP A 38 5.14 16.51 -17.40
N CYS A 39 5.44 17.77 -17.04
CA CYS A 39 5.84 18.14 -15.68
C CYS A 39 4.72 17.88 -14.67
N GLU A 40 3.48 18.21 -15.03
CA GLU A 40 2.32 18.05 -14.16
C GLU A 40 1.94 16.58 -14.01
N LEU A 41 1.94 15.82 -15.11
CA LEU A 41 1.77 14.37 -15.04
C LEU A 41 2.85 13.72 -14.15
N PHE A 42 4.12 14.13 -14.30
CA PHE A 42 5.20 13.62 -13.46
C PHE A 42 5.02 13.98 -11.98
N LYS A 43 4.60 15.22 -11.68
CA LYS A 43 4.29 15.68 -10.31
C LYS A 43 3.18 14.84 -9.68
N TYR A 44 2.07 14.65 -10.39
CA TYR A 44 0.97 13.80 -9.90
C TYR A 44 1.42 12.36 -9.70
N ALA A 45 2.24 11.82 -10.61
CA ALA A 45 2.78 10.47 -10.52
C ALA A 45 3.69 10.27 -9.31
N MET A 46 4.50 11.28 -8.97
CA MET A 46 5.35 11.27 -7.78
C MET A 46 4.53 11.23 -6.50
N HIS A 47 3.57 12.15 -6.34
CA HIS A 47 2.70 12.18 -5.15
C HIS A 47 1.94 10.86 -4.99
N ASN A 48 1.43 10.33 -6.10
CA ASN A 48 0.66 9.08 -6.11
C ASN A 48 1.52 7.80 -6.08
N LYS A 49 2.86 7.93 -6.01
CA LYS A 49 3.83 6.81 -5.96
C LYS A 49 3.71 5.83 -7.13
N VAL A 50 3.38 6.33 -8.32
CA VAL A 50 3.14 5.54 -9.55
C VAL A 50 4.10 5.90 -10.68
N VAL A 51 5.17 6.67 -10.42
CA VAL A 51 6.15 7.10 -11.44
C VAL A 51 6.68 5.93 -12.27
N SER A 52 7.15 4.87 -11.62
CA SER A 52 7.76 3.74 -12.33
C SER A 52 6.74 2.92 -13.12
N LEU A 53 5.51 2.81 -12.62
CA LEU A 53 4.40 2.16 -13.32
C LEU A 53 4.02 2.96 -14.57
N ILE A 54 3.84 4.28 -14.43
CA ILE A 54 3.56 5.18 -15.54
C ILE A 54 4.69 5.16 -16.56
N TRP A 55 5.95 5.17 -16.13
CA TRP A 55 7.08 5.07 -17.04
C TRP A 55 7.06 3.78 -17.86
N THR A 56 6.75 2.66 -17.22
CA THR A 56 6.62 1.36 -17.88
C THR A 56 5.50 1.40 -18.92
N ASN A 57 4.35 1.95 -18.57
CA ASN A 57 3.20 2.06 -19.46
C ASN A 57 3.43 3.06 -20.60
N LEU A 58 4.06 4.22 -20.35
CA LEU A 58 4.44 5.17 -21.40
C LEU A 58 5.38 4.54 -22.43
N ASN A 59 6.29 3.67 -22.01
CA ASN A 59 7.14 2.91 -22.93
C ASN A 59 6.33 1.87 -23.71
N TYR A 60 5.44 1.13 -23.04
CA TYR A 60 4.54 0.16 -23.67
C TYR A 60 3.67 0.80 -24.77
N PHE A 61 3.06 1.95 -24.49
CA PHE A 61 2.27 2.74 -25.45
C PHE A 61 3.11 3.59 -26.40
N ASN A 62 4.44 3.49 -26.35
CA ASN A 62 5.36 4.22 -27.23
C ASN A 62 5.13 5.74 -27.25
N ALA A 63 4.85 6.33 -26.08
CA ALA A 63 4.51 7.73 -25.91
C ALA A 63 5.59 8.66 -26.51
N LYS A 64 5.14 9.65 -27.28
CA LYS A 64 6.00 10.59 -28.02
C LYS A 64 6.07 11.93 -27.30
N HIS A 65 7.02 12.76 -27.72
CA HIS A 65 7.18 14.15 -27.26
C HIS A 65 7.39 14.37 -25.75
N ILE A 66 7.63 13.33 -24.95
CA ILE A 66 8.07 13.49 -23.56
C ILE A 66 9.44 14.18 -23.55
N PRO A 67 9.61 15.31 -22.84
CA PRO A 67 10.89 16.00 -22.70
C PRO A 67 12.00 15.07 -22.20
N LYS A 68 13.19 15.18 -22.80
CA LYS A 68 14.33 14.29 -22.53
C LYS A 68 14.70 14.22 -21.04
N TYR A 69 14.66 15.34 -20.33
CA TYR A 69 15.00 15.36 -18.91
C TYR A 69 13.96 14.60 -18.06
N ILE A 70 12.68 14.66 -18.39
CA ILE A 70 11.62 13.90 -17.69
C ILE A 70 11.79 12.40 -17.95
N LYS A 71 12.05 12.00 -19.21
CA LYS A 71 12.38 10.59 -19.54
C LYS A 71 13.55 10.08 -18.69
N ASN A 72 14.62 10.87 -18.61
CA ASN A 72 15.79 10.50 -17.83
C ASN A 72 15.47 10.35 -16.33
N LEU A 73 14.70 11.28 -15.75
CA LEU A 73 14.29 11.22 -14.33
C LEU A 73 13.43 9.98 -14.05
N MET A 74 12.39 9.74 -14.84
CA MET A 74 11.53 8.56 -14.72
C MET A 74 12.32 7.26 -14.86
N ASN A 75 13.26 7.20 -15.82
CA ASN A 75 14.11 6.03 -16.01
C ASN A 75 15.09 5.81 -14.84
N CYS A 76 15.66 6.86 -14.27
CA CYS A 76 16.48 6.76 -13.06
C CYS A 76 15.68 6.21 -11.87
N ILE A 77 14.45 6.69 -11.69
CA ILE A 77 13.55 6.18 -10.64
C ILE A 77 13.23 4.71 -10.88
N TYR A 78 12.80 4.33 -12.08
CA TYR A 78 12.49 2.93 -12.44
C TYR A 78 13.69 2.00 -12.23
N THR A 79 14.88 2.38 -12.71
CA THR A 79 16.09 1.56 -12.57
C THR A 79 16.53 1.42 -11.11
N GLY A 80 16.45 2.51 -10.33
CA GLY A 80 16.68 2.47 -8.88
C GLY A 80 15.68 1.57 -8.16
N THR A 81 14.39 1.70 -8.46
CA THR A 81 13.33 0.82 -7.94
C THR A 81 13.61 -0.64 -8.24
N LYS A 82 14.01 -0.96 -9.48
CA LYS A 82 14.33 -2.33 -9.89
C LYS A 82 15.44 -2.96 -9.05
N ILE A 83 16.50 -2.18 -8.77
CA ILE A 83 17.63 -2.61 -7.94
C ILE A 83 17.19 -2.79 -6.49
N GLN A 84 16.52 -1.79 -5.91
CA GLN A 84 16.02 -1.82 -4.53
C GLN A 84 15.09 -3.02 -4.28
N ASN A 85 14.16 -3.27 -5.20
CA ASN A 85 13.25 -4.40 -5.09
C ASN A 85 13.97 -5.74 -5.20
N GLY A 86 14.99 -5.85 -6.05
CA GLY A 86 15.85 -7.03 -6.10
C GLY A 86 16.47 -7.35 -4.74
N LEU A 87 17.00 -6.33 -4.06
CA LEU A 87 17.60 -6.48 -2.72
C LEU A 87 16.56 -6.83 -1.64
N TYR A 88 15.37 -6.22 -1.70
CA TYR A 88 14.28 -6.55 -0.79
C TYR A 88 13.77 -7.99 -0.98
N ILE A 89 13.67 -8.46 -2.23
CA ILE A 89 13.24 -9.82 -2.52
C ILE A 89 14.25 -10.84 -2.02
N GLU A 90 15.56 -10.56 -2.15
CA GLU A 90 16.61 -11.40 -1.55
C GLU A 90 16.44 -11.49 -0.02
N GLN A 91 16.18 -10.36 0.66
CA GLN A 91 15.90 -10.40 2.09
C GLN A 91 14.61 -11.16 2.42
N LYS A 92 13.54 -10.97 1.63
CA LYS A 92 12.28 -11.72 1.78
C LYS A 92 12.53 -13.23 1.72
N GLU A 93 13.24 -13.69 0.70
CA GLU A 93 13.58 -15.12 0.53
C GLU A 93 14.36 -15.65 1.73
N ARG A 94 15.37 -14.91 2.19
CA ARG A 94 16.16 -15.27 3.37
C ARG A 94 15.33 -15.35 4.67
N ILE A 95 14.38 -14.43 4.85
CA ILE A 95 13.48 -14.44 6.02
C ILE A 95 12.55 -15.64 5.98
N VAL A 96 11.93 -15.88 4.81
CA VAL A 96 11.02 -17.01 4.59
C VAL A 96 11.73 -18.34 4.83
N GLU A 97 12.94 -18.51 4.30
CA GLU A 97 13.74 -19.73 4.50
C GLU A 97 14.08 -19.95 5.97
N ALA A 98 14.60 -18.91 6.65
CA ALA A 98 14.98 -19.01 8.07
C ALA A 98 13.80 -19.34 9.00
N LEU A 99 12.60 -18.88 8.69
CA LEU A 99 11.39 -19.18 9.46
C LEU A 99 10.77 -20.53 9.08
N LYS A 100 10.90 -20.95 7.82
CA LYS A 100 10.46 -22.26 7.35
C LYS A 100 11.23 -23.39 8.05
N ASP A 101 12.54 -23.24 8.27
CA ASP A 101 13.37 -24.19 9.02
C ASP A 101 12.90 -24.37 10.47
N GLU A 102 12.16 -23.39 10.98
CA GLU A 102 11.59 -23.37 12.33
C GLU A 102 10.09 -23.73 12.34
N HIS A 103 9.55 -24.19 11.21
CA HIS A 103 8.13 -24.50 11.02
C HIS A 103 7.18 -23.34 11.36
N ILE A 104 7.61 -22.10 11.12
CA ILE A 104 6.79 -20.90 11.30
C ILE A 104 6.21 -20.48 9.95
N THR A 105 4.89 -20.34 9.88
CA THR A 105 4.21 -19.81 8.70
C THR A 105 4.23 -18.29 8.70
N LEU A 106 4.60 -17.72 7.56
CA LEU A 106 4.65 -16.28 7.36
C LEU A 106 4.07 -15.93 6.00
N ILE A 107 3.10 -15.01 5.98
CA ILE A 107 2.40 -14.62 4.76
C ILE A 107 2.88 -13.22 4.34
N PRO A 108 3.62 -13.08 3.23
CA PRO A 108 3.90 -11.77 2.65
C PRO A 108 2.61 -11.13 2.19
N VAL A 109 2.50 -9.82 2.36
CA VAL A 109 1.36 -9.03 1.91
C VAL A 109 1.80 -7.74 1.22
N LYS A 110 0.85 -7.02 0.60
CA LYS A 110 1.10 -5.78 -0.14
C LYS A 110 2.27 -5.94 -1.11
N GLY A 111 3.19 -4.99 -1.18
CA GLY A 111 4.31 -5.03 -2.14
C GLY A 111 5.14 -6.32 -2.08
N ALA A 112 5.38 -6.89 -0.89
CA ALA A 112 6.18 -8.12 -0.74
C ALA A 112 5.56 -9.34 -1.45
N MET A 113 4.23 -9.33 -1.59
CA MET A 113 3.44 -10.34 -2.31
C MET A 113 3.18 -9.93 -3.77
N LEU A 114 2.73 -8.69 -3.99
CA LEU A 114 2.19 -8.24 -5.27
C LEU A 114 3.25 -8.10 -6.36
N ILE A 115 4.51 -7.82 -6.01
CA ILE A 115 5.55 -7.63 -7.02
C ILE A 115 5.77 -8.88 -7.86
N ASP A 116 5.96 -10.05 -7.22
CA ASP A 116 6.20 -11.29 -7.97
C ASP A 116 4.91 -11.84 -8.57
N MET A 117 3.76 -11.64 -7.90
CA MET A 117 2.48 -12.21 -8.31
C MET A 117 1.80 -11.45 -9.46
N ILE A 118 1.74 -10.12 -9.37
CA ILE A 118 0.95 -9.27 -10.28
C ILE A 118 1.86 -8.48 -11.20
N TYR A 119 2.76 -7.67 -10.62
CA TYR A 119 3.52 -6.70 -11.39
C TYR A 119 4.59 -7.36 -12.28
N LYS A 120 5.24 -8.42 -11.79
CA LYS A 120 6.25 -9.28 -12.44
C LYS A 120 7.55 -8.59 -12.87
N ASP A 121 7.50 -7.31 -13.22
CA ASP A 121 8.66 -6.46 -13.39
C ASP A 121 8.96 -5.71 -12.10
N ARG A 122 10.08 -6.08 -11.47
CA ARG A 122 10.59 -5.48 -10.23
C ARG A 122 10.86 -3.97 -10.35
N GLY A 123 10.89 -3.36 -11.54
CA GLY A 123 11.02 -1.91 -11.67
C GLY A 123 9.72 -1.11 -11.51
N THR A 124 8.54 -1.74 -11.62
CA THR A 124 7.25 -1.05 -11.79
C THR A 124 6.64 -0.48 -10.51
N ARG A 125 6.83 -1.14 -9.37
CA ARG A 125 6.23 -0.81 -8.08
C ARG A 125 7.31 -0.73 -7.01
N ALA A 126 7.50 0.41 -6.36
CA ALA A 126 8.51 0.54 -5.31
C ALA A 126 8.13 -0.19 -4.01
N LEU A 127 9.08 -0.89 -3.40
CA LEU A 127 9.01 -1.38 -2.02
C LEU A 127 9.65 -0.37 -1.06
N GLY A 128 8.92 -0.04 0.01
CA GLY A 128 9.46 0.69 1.15
C GLY A 128 9.94 -0.24 2.27
N ASP A 129 9.31 -1.40 2.41
CA ASP A 129 9.47 -2.37 3.48
C ASP A 129 8.89 -3.74 3.06
N LEU A 130 9.08 -4.73 3.93
CA LEU A 130 8.49 -6.06 3.81
C LEU A 130 7.42 -6.24 4.91
N ASP A 131 6.15 -6.23 4.52
CA ASP A 131 5.03 -6.55 5.42
C ASP A 131 4.73 -8.05 5.44
N PHE A 132 4.54 -8.59 6.65
CA PHE A 132 4.16 -9.99 6.86
C PHE A 132 3.05 -10.15 7.90
N LEU A 133 2.14 -11.10 7.65
CA LEU A 133 1.20 -11.59 8.65
C LEU A 133 1.81 -12.77 9.40
N ILE A 134 1.64 -12.76 10.72
CA ILE A 134 2.18 -13.78 11.63
C ILE A 134 1.15 -14.17 12.70
N LYS A 135 1.24 -15.39 13.22
CA LYS A 135 0.47 -15.77 14.42
C LYS A 135 1.06 -15.08 15.64
N LYS A 136 0.20 -14.44 16.43
CA LYS A 136 0.59 -13.75 17.68
C LYS A 136 1.38 -14.66 18.63
N ALA A 137 1.01 -15.94 18.71
CA ALA A 137 1.69 -16.93 19.55
C ALA A 137 3.15 -17.18 19.15
N GLU A 138 3.52 -16.91 17.89
CA GLU A 138 4.86 -17.19 17.34
C GLU A 138 5.79 -15.97 17.39
N GLU A 139 5.29 -14.78 17.76
CA GLU A 139 6.03 -13.51 17.74
C GLU A 139 7.42 -13.63 18.40
N LYS A 140 7.49 -14.24 19.59
CA LYS A 140 8.76 -14.41 20.31
C LYS A 140 9.75 -15.31 19.57
N LYS A 141 9.26 -16.36 18.91
CA LYS A 141 10.10 -17.29 18.15
C LYS A 141 10.61 -16.61 16.88
N ILE A 142 9.73 -15.87 16.20
CA ILE A 142 10.07 -15.04 15.04
C ILE A 142 11.16 -14.03 15.42
N GLU A 143 11.01 -13.31 16.53
CA GLU A 143 12.00 -12.35 17.02
C GLU A 143 13.38 -12.99 17.20
N GLN A 144 13.45 -14.21 17.74
CA GLN A 144 14.72 -14.93 17.91
C GLN A 144 15.37 -15.29 16.57
N VAL A 145 14.57 -15.73 15.58
CA VAL A 145 15.07 -16.12 14.25
C VAL A 145 15.57 -14.90 13.48
N ILE A 146 14.78 -13.84 13.39
CA ILE A 146 15.15 -12.65 12.60
C ILE A 146 16.37 -11.92 13.18
N LYS A 147 16.54 -11.94 14.51
CA LYS A 147 17.77 -11.45 15.16
C LYS A 147 19.02 -12.20 14.71
N LYS A 148 18.94 -13.53 14.55
CA LYS A 148 20.08 -14.35 14.07
C LYS A 148 20.49 -13.98 12.63
N ILE A 149 19.55 -13.55 11.79
CA ILE A 149 19.83 -13.12 10.41
C ILE A 149 20.12 -11.62 10.25
N GLY A 150 20.30 -10.91 11.38
CA GLY A 150 20.84 -9.55 11.44
C GLY A 150 19.81 -8.43 11.54
N PHE A 151 18.53 -8.76 11.78
CA PHE A 151 17.48 -7.75 11.99
C PHE A 151 17.31 -7.42 13.47
N MET A 152 17.00 -6.17 13.78
CA MET A 152 16.73 -5.74 15.15
C MET A 152 15.71 -4.61 15.19
N LYS A 153 14.97 -4.50 16.29
CA LYS A 153 14.12 -3.35 16.54
C LYS A 153 14.98 -2.11 16.73
N ALA A 154 14.88 -1.17 15.80
CA ALA A 154 15.73 0.00 15.78
C ALA A 154 15.07 1.14 14.99
N THR A 155 15.58 2.35 15.19
CA THR A 155 15.43 3.47 14.27
C THR A 155 16.72 3.66 13.47
N TYR A 156 16.68 4.45 12.40
CA TYR A 156 17.86 4.73 11.57
C TYR A 156 18.35 6.18 11.74
N ASP A 157 19.61 6.32 12.16
CA ASP A 157 20.32 7.59 12.15
C ASP A 157 20.87 7.85 10.74
N ILE A 158 20.24 8.79 10.04
CA ILE A 158 20.61 9.18 8.67
C ILE A 158 22.02 9.79 8.64
N GLN A 159 22.38 10.62 9.63
CA GLN A 159 23.65 11.35 9.64
C GLN A 159 24.83 10.40 9.83
N ASN A 160 24.69 9.46 10.76
CA ASN A 160 25.76 8.51 11.10
C ASN A 160 25.67 7.19 10.35
N ARG A 161 24.59 6.96 9.58
CA ARG A 161 24.26 5.72 8.86
C ARG A 161 24.30 4.48 9.77
N LYS A 162 23.64 4.58 10.93
CA LYS A 162 23.64 3.54 11.96
C LYS A 162 22.24 3.23 12.44
N LEU A 163 22.03 1.98 12.86
CA LEU A 163 20.83 1.58 13.57
C LEU A 163 20.96 1.95 15.04
N ILE A 164 19.94 2.62 15.58
CA ILE A 164 19.82 2.93 17.00
C ILE A 164 18.81 1.92 17.58
N PRO A 165 19.26 0.99 18.45
CA PRO A 165 18.35 0.03 19.07
C PRO A 165 17.22 0.74 19.81
N VAL A 166 15.99 0.26 19.66
CA VAL A 166 14.86 0.79 20.42
C VAL A 166 15.04 0.43 21.91
N ASP A 167 14.73 1.37 22.80
CA ASP A 167 14.69 1.07 24.22
C ASP A 167 13.43 0.27 24.59
N ARG A 168 13.48 -0.41 25.73
CA ARG A 168 12.38 -1.27 26.19
C ARG A 168 11.09 -0.50 26.48
N LYS A 169 11.18 0.74 26.95
CA LYS A 169 10.01 1.56 27.30
C LYS A 169 9.26 1.93 26.02
N GLU A 170 9.99 2.29 24.97
CA GLU A 170 9.45 2.58 23.66
C GLU A 170 8.84 1.34 22.99
N ASP A 171 9.51 0.18 23.04
CA ASP A 171 8.94 -1.08 22.49
C ASP A 171 7.62 -1.47 23.19
N ILE A 172 7.54 -1.28 24.52
CA ILE A 172 6.29 -1.52 25.26
C ILE A 172 5.21 -0.51 24.87
N ALA A 173 5.55 0.78 24.79
CA ALA A 173 4.60 1.82 24.40
C ALA A 173 4.04 1.58 22.99
N TRP A 174 4.88 1.15 22.05
CA TRP A 174 4.47 0.77 20.70
C TRP A 174 3.46 -0.38 20.72
N LYS A 175 3.77 -1.46 21.45
CA LYS A 175 2.88 -2.64 21.54
C LYS A 175 1.50 -2.32 22.11
N LEU A 176 1.37 -1.28 22.93
CA LEU A 176 0.09 -0.87 23.51
C LEU A 176 -0.79 -0.09 22.53
N GLY A 177 -0.20 0.62 21.56
CA GLY A 177 -0.91 1.53 20.66
C GLY A 177 -0.86 1.15 19.18
N ALA A 178 -0.05 0.16 18.80
CA ALA A 178 0.11 -0.25 17.41
C ALA A 178 -0.45 -1.65 17.16
N THR A 179 -0.84 -1.86 15.90
CA THR A 179 -1.38 -3.13 15.37
C THR A 179 -0.30 -4.07 14.83
N ASN A 180 0.93 -3.58 14.75
CA ASN A 180 2.12 -4.31 14.33
C ASN A 180 3.18 -4.32 15.43
N VAL A 181 4.08 -5.30 15.34
CA VAL A 181 5.31 -5.30 16.14
C VAL A 181 6.17 -4.11 15.72
N TYR A 182 6.94 -3.56 16.66
CA TYR A 182 7.91 -2.51 16.35
C TYR A 182 8.79 -2.93 15.14
N PRO A 183 8.98 -2.05 14.14
CA PRO A 183 9.71 -2.39 12.92
C PRO A 183 11.10 -2.98 13.18
N TYR A 184 11.47 -3.98 12.38
CA TYR A 184 12.81 -4.56 12.42
C TYR A 184 13.64 -4.02 11.27
N LEU A 185 14.82 -3.49 11.60
CA LEU A 185 15.76 -2.93 10.64
C LEU A 185 17.02 -3.77 10.55
N LYS A 186 17.62 -3.80 9.35
CA LYS A 186 18.95 -4.36 9.08
C LYS A 186 19.72 -3.43 8.15
N LEU A 187 20.95 -3.07 8.50
CA LEU A 187 21.80 -2.26 7.61
C LEU A 187 22.04 -2.98 6.30
N SER A 188 21.97 -2.22 5.22
CA SER A 188 22.31 -2.68 3.88
C SER A 188 23.72 -2.22 3.52
N SER A 189 24.43 -3.05 2.77
CA SER A 189 25.72 -2.71 2.16
C SER A 189 25.57 -1.99 0.81
N SER A 190 24.35 -1.89 0.28
CA SER A 190 24.06 -1.24 -1.00
C SER A 190 23.97 0.27 -0.86
N GLU A 191 24.46 1.00 -1.86
CA GLU A 191 24.27 2.46 -1.96
C GLU A 191 22.83 2.85 -2.30
N TYR A 192 22.03 1.92 -2.82
CA TYR A 192 20.63 2.18 -3.22
C TYR A 192 19.65 2.09 -2.06
N ILE A 193 19.99 1.38 -0.97
CA ILE A 193 19.12 1.23 0.19
C ILE A 193 19.97 1.26 1.46
N PRO A 194 19.73 2.17 2.41
CA PRO A 194 20.56 2.27 3.61
C PRO A 194 20.29 1.14 4.61
N PHE A 195 19.05 0.66 4.66
CA PHE A 195 18.61 -0.43 5.52
C PHE A 195 17.40 -1.13 4.89
N PHE A 196 17.14 -2.35 5.35
CA PHE A 196 15.93 -3.10 5.08
C PHE A 196 14.99 -2.98 6.26
N LYS A 197 13.71 -2.67 6.01
CA LYS A 197 12.65 -2.63 7.01
C LYS A 197 11.70 -3.81 6.87
N ILE A 198 11.36 -4.45 7.99
CA ILE A 198 10.35 -5.50 8.09
C ILE A 198 9.30 -5.11 9.12
N ASP A 199 8.04 -5.25 8.74
CA ASP A 199 6.89 -5.07 9.62
C ASP A 199 6.13 -6.40 9.78
N PHE A 200 5.98 -6.86 11.02
CA PHE A 200 5.18 -8.03 11.35
C PHE A 200 3.85 -7.61 11.97
N ARG A 201 2.76 -8.16 11.47
CA ARG A 201 1.41 -7.87 11.92
C ARG A 201 0.71 -9.13 12.41
N HIS A 202 0.06 -9.02 13.56
CA HIS A 202 -0.70 -10.10 14.18
C HIS A 202 -2.12 -9.69 14.60
N SER A 203 -2.53 -8.43 14.37
CA SER A 203 -3.92 -7.98 14.48
C SER A 203 -4.30 -7.02 13.35
N PHE A 204 -5.61 -6.91 13.13
CA PHE A 204 -6.20 -5.99 12.17
C PHE A 204 -6.31 -4.58 12.73
N ASP A 205 -6.70 -4.46 13.99
CA ASP A 205 -6.95 -3.19 14.67
C ASP A 205 -6.33 -3.17 16.08
N ASP A 206 -6.59 -2.07 16.79
CA ASP A 206 -6.09 -1.78 18.14
C ASP A 206 -6.78 -2.61 19.24
N SER A 207 -7.77 -3.46 18.89
CA SER A 207 -8.32 -4.44 19.83
C SER A 207 -7.33 -5.58 20.11
N HIS A 208 -6.26 -5.67 19.31
CA HIS A 208 -5.29 -6.77 19.31
C HIS A 208 -5.93 -8.15 19.12
N ASN A 209 -7.13 -8.21 18.53
CA ASN A 209 -7.75 -9.46 18.09
C ASN A 209 -6.92 -10.07 16.96
N SER A 210 -6.36 -11.26 17.24
CA SER A 210 -5.54 -12.00 16.27
C SER A 210 -6.34 -13.00 15.44
N GLU A 211 -7.62 -13.25 15.77
CA GLU A 211 -8.47 -14.22 15.07
C GLU A 211 -8.48 -14.02 13.55
N PRO A 212 -8.68 -12.81 13.00
CA PRO A 212 -8.77 -12.65 11.54
C PRO A 212 -7.48 -13.07 10.83
N ILE A 213 -6.31 -12.72 11.40
CA ILE A 213 -5.00 -13.09 10.84
C ILE A 213 -4.73 -14.57 11.04
N SER A 214 -5.08 -15.14 12.20
CA SER A 214 -4.99 -16.58 12.42
C SER A 214 -5.79 -17.35 11.38
N GLU A 215 -7.01 -16.92 11.03
CA GLU A 215 -7.81 -17.56 9.97
C GLU A 215 -7.12 -17.53 8.61
N ILE A 216 -6.46 -16.42 8.25
CA ILE A 216 -5.69 -16.32 7.00
C ILE A 216 -4.52 -17.32 7.00
N ILE A 217 -3.80 -17.41 8.13
CA ILE A 217 -2.64 -18.29 8.26
C ILE A 217 -3.07 -19.76 8.32
N ASP A 218 -4.10 -20.09 9.08
CA ASP A 218 -4.64 -21.45 9.19
C ASP A 218 -5.19 -21.92 7.84
N TYR A 219 -5.83 -21.05 7.07
CA TYR A 219 -6.24 -21.37 5.71
C TYR A 219 -5.01 -21.71 4.83
N TYR A 220 -3.95 -20.88 4.89
CA TYR A 220 -2.71 -21.12 4.15
C TYR A 220 -2.06 -22.45 4.54
N GLU A 221 -1.95 -22.75 5.83
CA GLU A 221 -1.36 -24.00 6.32
C GLU A 221 -2.12 -25.24 5.83
N ASN A 222 -3.45 -25.15 5.70
CA ASN A 222 -4.29 -26.25 5.25
C ASN A 222 -4.36 -26.41 3.72
N HIS A 223 -4.20 -25.32 2.95
CA HIS A 223 -4.43 -25.32 1.50
C HIS A 223 -3.17 -25.02 0.66
N GLY A 224 -2.07 -24.58 1.29
CA GLY A 224 -0.84 -24.16 0.62
C GLY A 224 -0.92 -22.81 -0.11
N MET A 225 -2.02 -22.08 0.02
CA MET A 225 -2.25 -20.77 -0.57
C MET A 225 -3.15 -19.91 0.31
N VAL A 226 -3.05 -18.58 0.18
CA VAL A 226 -3.91 -17.64 0.91
C VAL A 226 -5.32 -17.66 0.31
N ASN A 227 -6.34 -17.48 1.15
CA ASN A 227 -7.70 -17.23 0.65
C ASN A 227 -7.73 -15.81 0.06
N ALA A 228 -7.97 -15.71 -1.25
CA ALA A 228 -7.94 -14.43 -1.94
C ALA A 228 -9.00 -13.44 -1.44
N ASN A 229 -10.18 -13.94 -1.04
CA ASN A 229 -11.27 -13.13 -0.49
C ASN A 229 -10.86 -12.46 0.83
N HIS A 230 -10.14 -13.17 1.70
CA HIS A 230 -9.66 -12.61 2.97
C HIS A 230 -8.60 -11.51 2.75
N ILE A 231 -7.73 -11.68 1.75
CA ILE A 231 -6.69 -10.70 1.42
C ILE A 231 -7.29 -9.40 0.89
N VAL A 232 -8.38 -9.45 0.11
CA VAL A 232 -9.11 -8.24 -0.32
C VAL A 232 -9.61 -7.43 0.88
N VAL A 233 -10.20 -8.11 1.87
CA VAL A 233 -10.69 -7.45 3.08
C VAL A 233 -9.53 -6.88 3.90
N TYR A 234 -8.42 -7.62 4.03
CA TYR A 234 -7.21 -7.14 4.69
C TYR A 234 -6.62 -5.89 4.02
N MET A 235 -6.50 -5.87 2.69
CA MET A 235 -5.97 -4.71 1.98
C MET A 235 -6.92 -3.51 2.05
N SER A 236 -8.24 -3.75 2.00
CA SER A 236 -9.27 -2.72 2.20
C SER A 236 -9.15 -2.05 3.58
N LEU A 237 -8.94 -2.85 4.63
CA LEU A 237 -8.70 -2.36 5.99
C LEU A 237 -7.48 -1.44 6.05
N HIS A 238 -6.35 -1.88 5.48
CA HIS A 238 -5.12 -1.10 5.48
C HIS A 238 -5.27 0.24 4.74
N LEU A 239 -5.87 0.20 3.56
CA LEU A 239 -6.16 1.40 2.79
C LEU A 239 -7.06 2.35 3.60
N TYR A 240 -8.13 1.82 4.21
CA TYR A 240 -9.07 2.61 5.00
C TYR A 240 -8.36 3.35 6.14
N HIS A 241 -7.65 2.64 7.01
CA HIS A 241 -6.93 3.26 8.13
C HIS A 241 -5.93 4.33 7.68
N GLU A 242 -5.15 4.06 6.63
CA GLU A 242 -4.21 5.05 6.14
C GLU A 242 -4.94 6.27 5.53
N SER A 243 -6.15 6.09 5.00
CA SER A 243 -6.90 7.17 4.32
C SER A 243 -7.76 8.02 5.25
N THR A 244 -8.00 7.56 6.48
CA THR A 244 -8.97 8.15 7.43
C THR A 244 -8.37 8.53 8.78
N HIS A 245 -7.05 8.68 8.90
CA HIS A 245 -6.37 9.11 10.13
C HIS A 245 -5.52 10.36 9.88
N SER A 246 -5.60 11.34 10.78
CA SER A 246 -4.82 12.58 10.66
C SER A 246 -3.31 12.34 10.70
N MET A 247 -2.87 11.32 11.44
CA MET A 247 -1.46 10.93 11.50
C MET A 247 -0.92 10.45 10.14
N SER A 248 -1.76 9.80 9.33
CA SER A 248 -1.38 9.37 7.98
C SER A 248 -1.18 10.55 7.05
N VAL A 249 -2.01 11.60 7.16
CA VAL A 249 -1.83 12.87 6.44
C VAL A 249 -0.53 13.54 6.85
N LEU A 250 -0.23 13.58 8.15
CA LEU A 250 1.02 14.17 8.66
C LEU A 250 2.28 13.51 8.08
N TYR A 251 2.25 12.20 7.93
CA TYR A 251 3.34 11.43 7.32
C TYR A 251 3.32 11.43 5.77
N ASN A 252 2.38 12.14 5.13
CA ASN A 252 2.15 12.10 3.68
C ASN A 252 1.99 10.66 3.17
N LYS A 253 1.23 9.88 3.94
CA LYS A 253 0.94 8.45 3.76
C LYS A 253 -0.56 8.21 3.62
N ASP A 254 -1.39 9.23 3.45
CA ASP A 254 -2.83 9.10 3.24
C ASP A 254 -3.16 8.56 1.84
N ILE A 255 -4.11 9.16 1.12
CA ILE A 255 -4.56 8.57 -0.16
C ILE A 255 -3.51 8.73 -1.27
N ASN A 256 -3.25 7.65 -2.01
CA ASN A 256 -2.47 7.68 -3.25
C ASN A 256 -2.87 6.51 -4.15
N ILE A 257 -2.80 6.71 -5.47
CA ILE A 257 -3.29 5.76 -6.48
C ILE A 257 -2.66 4.38 -6.35
N ILE A 258 -1.38 4.27 -5.97
CA ILE A 258 -0.71 2.97 -5.90
C ILE A 258 -1.41 1.97 -4.96
N LYS A 259 -2.04 2.45 -3.87
CA LYS A 259 -2.79 1.60 -2.94
C LYS A 259 -4.09 1.08 -3.56
N PHE A 260 -4.78 1.93 -4.30
CA PHE A 260 -5.99 1.55 -5.04
C PHE A 260 -5.65 0.61 -6.21
N CYS A 261 -4.57 0.91 -6.93
CA CYS A 261 -4.04 0.08 -8.02
C CYS A 261 -3.77 -1.35 -7.51
N ASP A 262 -3.08 -1.49 -6.38
CA ASP A 262 -2.80 -2.80 -5.79
C ASP A 262 -4.05 -3.64 -5.54
N ILE A 263 -5.08 -3.05 -4.94
CA ILE A 263 -6.32 -3.75 -4.61
C ILE A 263 -7.08 -4.10 -5.89
N ARG A 264 -7.19 -3.14 -6.82
CA ARG A 264 -7.80 -3.34 -8.14
C ARG A 264 -7.17 -4.53 -8.86
N GLU A 265 -5.85 -4.50 -9.04
CA GLU A 265 -5.15 -5.54 -9.79
C GLU A 265 -5.21 -6.89 -9.07
N TYR A 266 -5.20 -6.90 -7.73
CA TYR A 266 -5.37 -8.12 -6.95
C TYR A 266 -6.75 -8.75 -7.17
N ILE A 267 -7.82 -7.94 -7.16
CA ILE A 267 -9.18 -8.41 -7.41
C ILE A 267 -9.28 -8.97 -8.84
N LEU A 268 -8.86 -8.20 -9.85
CA LEU A 268 -8.95 -8.62 -11.25
C LEU A 268 -8.14 -9.89 -11.52
N TYR A 269 -6.93 -9.99 -10.98
CA TYR A 269 -6.07 -11.16 -11.12
C TYR A 269 -6.75 -12.42 -10.57
N ASN A 270 -7.28 -12.36 -9.34
CA ASN A 270 -7.88 -13.54 -8.71
C ASN A 270 -9.29 -13.84 -9.23
N GLN A 271 -10.02 -12.83 -9.73
CA GLN A 271 -11.28 -13.04 -10.46
C GLN A 271 -11.04 -13.81 -11.76
N HIS A 272 -9.98 -13.47 -12.51
CA HIS A 272 -9.59 -14.23 -13.71
C HIS A 272 -9.22 -15.69 -13.38
N LEU A 273 -8.64 -15.95 -12.20
CA LEU A 273 -8.34 -17.30 -11.73
C LEU A 273 -9.55 -18.05 -11.16
N GLY A 274 -10.72 -17.41 -11.04
CA GLY A 274 -11.92 -18.01 -10.44
C GLY A 274 -11.83 -18.20 -8.92
N LEU A 275 -10.94 -17.46 -8.24
CA LEU A 275 -10.70 -17.57 -6.79
C LEU A 275 -11.45 -16.51 -5.97
N LEU A 276 -12.15 -15.59 -6.64
CA LEU A 276 -12.88 -14.49 -6.02
C LEU A 276 -14.37 -14.79 -5.98
N HIS A 277 -14.94 -14.71 -4.78
CA HIS A 277 -16.34 -15.00 -4.50
C HIS A 277 -16.91 -13.84 -3.68
N ASN A 278 -17.78 -13.03 -4.29
CA ASN A 278 -18.29 -11.80 -3.68
C ASN A 278 -18.98 -12.07 -2.33
N GLU A 279 -19.72 -13.18 -2.23
CA GLU A 279 -20.37 -13.63 -0.99
C GLU A 279 -19.36 -13.91 0.12
N GLU A 280 -18.22 -14.53 -0.19
CA GLU A 280 -17.18 -14.82 0.80
C GLU A 280 -16.46 -13.55 1.27
N ILE A 281 -16.20 -12.61 0.37
CA ILE A 281 -15.59 -11.31 0.72
C ILE A 281 -16.49 -10.59 1.72
N VAL A 282 -17.79 -10.49 1.42
CA VAL A 282 -18.76 -9.80 2.28
C VAL A 282 -18.97 -10.57 3.59
N ALA A 283 -19.03 -11.90 3.56
CA ALA A 283 -19.18 -12.71 4.78
C ALA A 283 -17.97 -12.56 5.71
N TYR A 284 -16.74 -12.59 5.18
CA TYR A 284 -15.52 -12.41 5.98
C TYR A 284 -15.43 -10.98 6.54
N ALA A 285 -15.76 -9.97 5.73
CA ALA A 285 -15.81 -8.59 6.19
C ALA A 285 -16.89 -8.39 7.28
N PHE A 286 -18.08 -8.94 7.11
CA PHE A 286 -19.15 -8.89 8.12
C PHE A 286 -18.73 -9.56 9.43
N LYS A 287 -18.19 -10.78 9.35
CA LYS A 287 -17.72 -11.55 10.52
C LYS A 287 -16.76 -10.74 11.39
N HIS A 288 -15.86 -9.97 10.76
CA HIS A 288 -14.81 -9.23 11.43
C HIS A 288 -15.10 -7.72 11.60
N ASN A 289 -16.34 -7.28 11.37
CA ASN A 289 -16.76 -5.86 11.46
C ASN A 289 -16.01 -4.91 10.50
N LEU A 290 -15.67 -5.39 9.31
CA LEU A 290 -14.90 -4.70 8.29
C LEU A 290 -15.71 -4.28 7.06
N LEU A 291 -17.04 -4.19 7.17
CA LEU A 291 -17.88 -3.73 6.05
C LEU A 291 -17.57 -2.29 5.65
N SER A 292 -17.33 -1.36 6.60
CA SER A 292 -17.02 0.04 6.26
C SER A 292 -15.69 0.19 5.51
N PRO A 293 -14.57 -0.44 5.95
CA PRO A 293 -13.34 -0.44 5.16
C PRO A 293 -13.48 -1.04 3.77
N LEU A 294 -14.21 -2.15 3.64
CA LEU A 294 -14.49 -2.79 2.35
C LEU A 294 -15.31 -1.87 1.44
N TYR A 295 -16.39 -1.28 1.98
CA TYR A 295 -17.25 -0.36 1.24
C TYR A 295 -16.49 0.90 0.80
N TYR A 296 -15.72 1.52 1.70
CA TYR A 296 -14.85 2.67 1.39
C TYR A 296 -13.97 2.37 0.19
N THR A 297 -13.29 1.23 0.24
CA THR A 297 -12.35 0.80 -0.79
C THR A 297 -13.05 0.61 -2.13
N LEU A 298 -14.16 -0.13 -2.17
CA LEU A 298 -14.91 -0.40 -3.40
C LEU A 298 -15.55 0.87 -3.98
N PHE A 299 -16.09 1.74 -3.12
CA PHE A 299 -16.67 3.02 -3.53
C PHE A 299 -15.62 3.89 -4.24
N TYR A 300 -14.42 4.02 -3.68
CA TYR A 300 -13.38 4.83 -4.28
C TYR A 300 -12.63 4.12 -5.42
N LEU A 301 -12.57 2.79 -5.46
CA LEU A 301 -12.16 2.05 -6.64
C LEU A 301 -13.11 2.32 -7.82
N LYS A 302 -14.42 2.29 -7.57
CA LYS A 302 -15.42 2.65 -8.58
C LYS A 302 -15.25 4.11 -9.03
N LEU A 303 -14.99 5.04 -8.11
CA LEU A 303 -14.78 6.44 -8.46
C LEU A 303 -13.51 6.67 -9.31
N ILE A 304 -12.44 5.92 -9.04
CA ILE A 304 -11.16 6.07 -9.75
C ILE A 304 -11.16 5.30 -11.08
N TYR A 305 -11.52 4.02 -11.06
CA TYR A 305 -11.31 3.09 -12.17
C TYR A 305 -12.58 2.65 -12.87
N ASN A 306 -13.67 2.46 -12.12
CA ASN A 306 -14.98 2.04 -12.60
C ASN A 306 -14.93 0.79 -13.50
N ASP A 307 -14.34 -0.31 -13.01
CA ASP A 307 -14.17 -1.53 -13.82
C ASP A 307 -15.45 -2.39 -13.88
N GLY A 308 -16.46 -2.07 -13.07
CA GLY A 308 -17.78 -2.70 -13.04
C GLY A 308 -17.89 -3.89 -12.08
N TYR A 309 -16.78 -4.46 -11.60
CA TYR A 309 -16.84 -5.52 -10.58
C TYR A 309 -17.26 -4.95 -9.21
N GLU A 310 -16.99 -3.67 -8.96
CA GLU A 310 -17.26 -2.99 -7.70
C GLU A 310 -18.75 -3.03 -7.36
N ASP A 311 -19.62 -2.84 -8.37
CA ASP A 311 -21.07 -2.85 -8.22
C ASP A 311 -21.59 -4.17 -7.65
N ASN A 312 -21.09 -5.29 -8.17
CA ASN A 312 -21.52 -6.62 -7.74
C ASN A 312 -21.20 -6.92 -6.27
N ILE A 313 -20.16 -6.29 -5.71
CA ILE A 313 -19.79 -6.43 -4.30
C ILE A 313 -20.52 -5.39 -3.46
N LEU A 314 -20.58 -4.13 -3.91
CA LEU A 314 -21.27 -3.04 -3.23
C LEU A 314 -22.76 -3.33 -3.04
N GLU A 315 -23.46 -3.89 -4.03
CA GLU A 315 -24.88 -4.25 -3.93
C GLU A 315 -25.17 -5.29 -2.83
N LYS A 316 -24.16 -6.11 -2.47
CA LYS A 316 -24.27 -7.10 -1.38
C LYS A 316 -23.98 -6.49 -0.02
N ILE A 317 -23.38 -5.29 0.03
CA ILE A 317 -23.12 -4.57 1.27
C ILE A 317 -24.28 -3.60 1.51
N HIS A 318 -25.23 -4.01 2.35
CA HIS A 318 -26.29 -3.10 2.78
C HIS A 318 -25.72 -2.09 3.80
N MET A 319 -25.57 -0.84 3.36
CA MET A 319 -25.02 0.22 4.20
C MET A 319 -26.00 1.40 4.31
N GLU A 320 -26.60 1.56 5.49
CA GLU A 320 -27.58 2.62 5.74
C GLU A 320 -26.94 4.00 5.91
N ASN A 321 -25.71 4.04 6.44
CA ASN A 321 -24.98 5.27 6.70
C ASN A 321 -23.61 5.25 6.00
N THR A 322 -23.38 6.22 5.12
CA THR A 322 -22.14 6.38 4.36
C THR A 322 -21.34 7.63 4.74
N ALA A 323 -21.62 8.26 5.88
CA ALA A 323 -20.91 9.46 6.35
C ALA A 323 -19.39 9.23 6.48
N PHE A 324 -18.98 8.02 6.89
CA PHE A 324 -17.59 7.60 7.04
C PHE A 324 -16.74 7.74 5.76
N LEU A 325 -17.36 7.83 4.57
CA LEU A 325 -16.65 8.09 3.32
C LEU A 325 -15.94 9.45 3.36
N ASN A 326 -16.55 10.45 4.01
CA ASN A 326 -16.02 11.81 4.08
C ASN A 326 -15.51 12.19 5.48
N GLU A 327 -15.22 11.20 6.32
CA GLU A 327 -14.73 11.40 7.69
C GLU A 327 -13.26 11.01 7.84
N TYR A 328 -12.63 11.56 8.88
CA TYR A 328 -11.36 11.10 9.40
C TYR A 328 -11.31 11.17 10.92
N TYR A 329 -10.51 10.29 11.51
CA TYR A 329 -10.17 10.31 12.91
C TYR A 329 -8.99 11.25 13.15
N ASP A 330 -9.19 12.24 14.01
CA ASP A 330 -8.11 13.08 14.50
C ASP A 330 -7.38 12.35 15.64
N ASP A 331 -6.18 11.84 15.36
CA ASP A 331 -5.39 11.06 16.33
C ASP A 331 -4.99 11.87 17.58
N LYS A 332 -4.95 13.21 17.49
CA LYS A 332 -4.61 14.11 18.60
C LYS A 332 -5.83 14.43 19.46
N GLU A 333 -6.93 14.84 18.84
CA GLU A 333 -8.17 15.20 19.54
C GLU A 333 -9.03 13.99 19.93
N LYS A 334 -8.74 12.82 19.33
CA LYS A 334 -9.47 11.57 19.53
C LYS A 334 -10.95 11.66 19.17
N ASN A 335 -11.27 12.39 18.11
CA ASN A 335 -12.63 12.61 17.60
C ASN A 335 -12.71 12.40 16.07
N ILE A 336 -13.93 12.31 15.55
CA ILE A 336 -14.18 12.24 14.11
C ILE A 336 -14.40 13.65 13.57
N LYS A 337 -13.77 13.97 12.44
CA LYS A 337 -13.89 15.22 11.68
C LYS A 337 -14.26 14.91 10.24
N MET A 338 -14.73 15.94 9.52
CA MET A 338 -15.05 15.84 8.09
C MET A 338 -13.90 16.38 7.26
N TRP A 339 -13.64 15.76 6.10
CA TRP A 339 -12.77 16.36 5.10
C TRP A 339 -13.41 17.63 4.50
N ASN A 340 -12.60 18.66 4.32
CA ASN A 340 -12.98 19.90 3.62
C ASN A 340 -12.90 19.69 2.10
N LYS A 341 -11.82 19.08 1.62
CA LYS A 341 -11.66 18.67 0.22
C LYS A 341 -12.48 17.43 -0.10
N THR A 342 -12.96 17.35 -1.34
CA THR A 342 -13.47 16.11 -1.92
C THR A 342 -12.35 15.07 -2.06
N PHE A 343 -12.71 13.80 -2.21
CA PHE A 343 -11.74 12.73 -2.43
C PHE A 343 -10.82 12.98 -3.63
N MET A 344 -11.37 13.44 -4.77
CA MET A 344 -10.57 13.69 -5.97
C MET A 344 -9.63 14.89 -5.80
N GLU A 345 -10.05 15.93 -5.08
CA GLU A 345 -9.17 17.05 -4.74
C GLU A 345 -8.00 16.59 -3.87
N ARG A 346 -8.26 15.75 -2.85
CA ARG A 346 -7.21 15.17 -2.00
C ARG A 346 -6.26 14.27 -2.80
N LEU A 347 -6.76 13.48 -3.76
CA LEU A 347 -5.96 12.51 -4.52
C LEU A 347 -4.98 13.20 -5.49
N TYR A 348 -5.36 14.37 -5.98
CA TYR A 348 -4.55 15.19 -6.89
C TYR A 348 -3.80 16.33 -6.19
N ALA A 349 -4.00 16.52 -4.88
CA ALA A 349 -3.24 17.50 -4.11
C ALA A 349 -1.76 17.07 -4.01
N SER A 350 -0.86 18.02 -3.77
CA SER A 350 0.56 17.68 -3.52
C SER A 350 0.79 17.20 -2.08
N ASP A 351 -0.11 17.60 -1.19
CA ASP A 351 -0.26 17.18 0.20
C ASP A 351 -1.69 17.55 0.67
N ASN A 352 -2.09 17.04 1.84
CA ASN A 352 -3.38 17.32 2.45
C ASN A 352 -3.22 17.96 3.84
N TYR A 353 -2.10 18.66 4.10
CA TYR A 353 -1.83 19.25 5.41
C TYR A 353 -2.86 20.32 5.80
N ASP A 354 -3.42 21.02 4.82
CA ASP A 354 -4.48 22.01 4.99
C ASP A 354 -5.82 21.43 5.47
N GLU A 355 -6.00 20.10 5.41
CA GLU A 355 -7.15 19.42 6.04
C GLU A 355 -7.02 19.34 7.56
N LEU A 356 -5.80 19.55 8.10
CA LEU A 356 -5.48 19.45 9.51
C LEU A 356 -5.44 20.86 10.14
N ASN A 357 -6.45 21.19 10.94
CA ASN A 357 -6.47 22.45 11.70
C ASN A 357 -5.33 22.45 12.74
N GLU A 358 -4.37 23.39 12.63
CA GLU A 358 -3.35 23.70 13.64
C GLU A 358 -2.64 22.50 14.29
N ILE A 359 -2.10 21.60 13.47
CA ILE A 359 -1.31 20.48 13.98
C ILE A 359 0.19 20.76 13.82
N SER A 360 0.85 21.20 14.89
CA SER A 360 2.29 21.05 15.05
C SER A 360 2.60 19.67 15.66
N PHE A 361 3.11 18.74 14.84
CA PHE A 361 3.77 17.54 15.34
C PHE A 361 5.28 17.73 15.19
N GLU A 362 6.03 17.37 16.23
CA GLU A 362 7.46 17.15 16.08
C GLU A 362 7.68 15.88 15.23
N MET A 363 7.96 16.05 13.94
CA MET A 363 8.37 14.97 13.04
C MET A 363 9.79 14.50 13.38
N ASN A 364 9.98 13.88 14.55
CA ASN A 364 11.30 13.56 15.09
C ASN A 364 11.75 12.09 14.88
N LYS A 365 11.00 11.26 14.15
CA LYS A 365 11.37 9.85 13.95
C LYS A 365 11.25 9.42 12.50
N THR A 366 12.38 9.05 11.91
CA THR A 366 12.44 8.28 10.66
C THR A 366 12.51 6.80 11.06
N PHE A 367 11.53 6.01 10.64
CA PHE A 367 11.52 4.55 10.80
C PHE A 367 12.13 3.88 9.57
#